data_AF-A0A8S9YDL3-F1
#
_entry.id   AF-A0A8S9YDL3-F1
#
_cell.length_a   1.000
_cell.length_b   1.000
_cell.length_c   1.000
_cell.angle_alpha   90.00
_cell.angle_beta   90.00
_cell.angle_gamma   90.00
#
_symmetry.space_group_name_H-M   'P 1'
#
loop_
_entity.id
_entity.type
_entity.pdbx_description
1 polymer ?
#
loop_
_entity_poly.entity_id
_entity_poly.type
_entity_poly.pdbx_seq_one_letter_code
_entity_poly.pdbx_strand_id
1 'polypeptide(L)'
;MSSRSRDSTDIPSTNLFKPCLANMPMMVFEKHLITPFTESPVNKDRRRIEIPIVFGVPMIILREKHEIELSMGCSFIEAEVPPRPLVKALVDRLLVNCSSAEDINIMLSRIKPVVIFHAILELLRRLPEPLLLLSPKGAQIVSKLTLLEPSHPYGFMIEEELYAEILRHNADQGEDNTSRFKRTKQKSNDTIQPLIQKYYNCTEPNKQKTTKMLNKFNKSIYHDLHLISDTHQRNLVRFIIRNVIYLTRRYNIVYFRRLREQRNERWPVARITIRPHILQYSYTKMADLVGPVLIGQPKTVDPYPDVERRAMLNILICGMDRMWLPSQKPHEIIVSTESSYCHSNCVCGRGLNVISARGSKIR
;
A
#
# COMPACT_ATOMS: atom_id res chain seq x y z
N MET A 1 -12.85 -72.30 -16.93
CA MET A 1 -13.95 -71.70 -17.72
C MET A 1 -14.44 -70.48 -16.95
N SER A 2 -13.91 -69.29 -17.22
CA SER A 2 -14.49 -68.25 -18.09
C SER A 2 -15.89 -67.79 -17.69
N SER A 3 -15.97 -66.61 -17.07
CA SER A 3 -16.95 -65.57 -17.43
C SER A 3 -16.43 -64.20 -16.96
N ARG A 4 -16.02 -63.38 -17.93
CA ARG A 4 -15.85 -61.92 -17.80
C ARG A 4 -17.23 -61.26 -17.85
N SER A 5 -17.44 -60.22 -17.07
CA SER A 5 -18.05 -58.97 -17.56
C SER A 5 -17.57 -57.79 -16.71
N ARG A 6 -16.84 -56.89 -17.36
CA ARG A 6 -16.62 -55.50 -16.96
C ARG A 6 -17.91 -54.71 -17.21
N ASP A 7 -18.15 -53.69 -16.39
CA ASP A 7 -18.64 -52.35 -16.75
C ASP A 7 -18.81 -51.59 -15.43
N SER A 8 -17.83 -50.80 -14.98
CA SER A 8 -17.53 -49.41 -15.39
C SER A 8 -18.67 -48.43 -15.09
N THR A 9 -18.50 -47.65 -14.01
CA THR A 9 -18.68 -46.19 -13.99
C THR A 9 -18.25 -45.65 -12.62
N ASP A 10 -16.96 -45.81 -12.31
CA ASP A 10 -16.34 -44.87 -11.39
C ASP A 10 -16.21 -43.54 -12.13
N ILE A 11 -17.21 -42.68 -11.94
CA ILE A 11 -17.15 -41.28 -12.35
C ILE A 11 -16.03 -40.64 -11.52
N PRO A 12 -14.95 -40.13 -12.14
CA PRO A 12 -13.95 -39.39 -11.39
C PRO A 12 -14.56 -38.06 -10.98
N SER A 13 -15.02 -38.00 -9.74
CA SER A 13 -15.43 -36.79 -9.06
C SER A 13 -14.28 -35.78 -9.05
N THR A 14 -14.55 -34.59 -9.60
CA THR A 14 -13.80 -33.34 -9.41
C THR A 14 -12.34 -33.29 -9.89
N ASN A 15 -12.16 -33.31 -11.22
CA ASN A 15 -11.17 -32.42 -11.82
C ASN A 15 -11.68 -30.97 -11.71
N LEU A 16 -11.62 -30.41 -10.50
CA LEU A 16 -11.81 -28.98 -10.28
C LEU A 16 -10.76 -28.25 -11.10
N PHE A 17 -11.23 -27.45 -12.06
CA PHE A 17 -10.45 -26.59 -12.93
C PHE A 17 -9.33 -25.92 -12.13
N LYS A 18 -8.08 -26.35 -12.31
CA LYS A 18 -6.94 -25.60 -11.75
C LYS A 18 -6.80 -24.34 -12.60
N PRO A 19 -7.01 -23.14 -12.03
CA PRO A 19 -6.96 -21.92 -12.82
C PRO A 19 -5.54 -21.72 -13.35
N CYS A 20 -5.36 -21.84 -14.67
CA CYS A 20 -4.12 -21.49 -15.35
C CYS A 20 -4.27 -20.11 -15.96
N LEU A 21 -3.39 -19.17 -15.62
CA LEU A 21 -3.45 -17.78 -16.10
C LEU A 21 -3.50 -17.68 -17.64
N ALA A 22 -2.81 -18.60 -18.33
CA ALA A 22 -2.74 -18.62 -19.79
C ALA A 22 -4.08 -18.93 -20.48
N ASN A 23 -5.02 -19.58 -19.78
CA ASN A 23 -6.29 -20.02 -20.36
C ASN A 23 -7.47 -19.14 -19.94
N MET A 24 -7.22 -18.07 -19.17
CA MET A 24 -8.28 -17.17 -18.71
C MET A 24 -8.59 -16.12 -19.78
N PRO A 25 -9.86 -15.73 -19.95
CA PRO A 25 -10.20 -14.57 -20.76
C PRO A 25 -9.47 -13.33 -20.23
N MET A 26 -8.93 -12.53 -21.13
CA MET A 26 -8.10 -11.37 -20.80
C MET A 26 -8.84 -10.06 -21.09
N MET A 27 -8.52 -9.02 -20.32
CA MET A 27 -8.83 -7.64 -20.67
C MET A 27 -7.57 -6.80 -20.68
N VAL A 28 -7.61 -5.70 -21.41
CA VAL A 28 -6.45 -4.84 -21.63
C VAL A 28 -6.52 -3.61 -20.73
N PHE A 29 -5.41 -3.28 -20.08
CA PHE A 29 -5.22 -2.09 -19.27
C PHE A 29 -4.18 -1.15 -19.88
N GLU A 30 -4.30 0.13 -19.54
CA GLU A 30 -3.29 1.15 -19.84
C GLU A 30 -2.01 0.92 -19.02
N LYS A 31 -0.93 1.63 -19.37
CA LYS A 31 0.38 1.52 -18.69
C LYS A 31 0.32 1.66 -17.16
N HIS A 32 -0.68 2.39 -16.67
CA HIS A 32 -0.83 2.64 -15.24
C HIS A 32 -1.54 1.50 -14.49
N LEU A 33 -2.11 0.51 -15.17
CA LEU A 33 -2.77 -0.65 -14.54
C LEU A 33 -3.92 -0.27 -13.59
N ILE A 34 -4.51 0.91 -13.79
CA ILE A 34 -5.69 1.39 -13.06
C ILE A 34 -6.89 1.32 -14.01
N THR A 35 -6.81 1.98 -15.15
CA THR A 35 -7.88 2.14 -16.12
C THR A 35 -7.80 1.10 -17.25
N PRO A 36 -8.95 0.55 -17.70
CA PRO A 36 -9.02 -0.22 -18.94
C PRO A 36 -8.44 0.57 -20.12
N PHE A 37 -7.80 -0.13 -21.05
CA PHE A 37 -7.22 0.52 -22.22
C PHE A 37 -8.32 1.08 -23.11
N THR A 38 -8.17 2.36 -23.46
CA THR A 38 -9.01 3.03 -24.45
C THR A 38 -8.13 3.55 -25.58
N GLU A 39 -8.67 3.64 -26.80
CA GLU A 39 -7.96 4.22 -27.96
C GLU A 39 -7.83 5.75 -27.91
N SER A 40 -8.03 6.34 -26.72
CA SER A 40 -7.96 7.79 -26.49
C SER A 40 -6.58 8.36 -26.87
N PRO A 41 -6.52 9.56 -27.48
CA PRO A 41 -5.27 10.24 -27.81
C PRO A 41 -4.39 10.58 -26.59
N VAL A 42 -4.95 10.51 -25.37
CA VAL A 42 -4.20 10.65 -24.11
C VAL A 42 -3.25 9.45 -23.89
N ASN A 43 -3.55 8.28 -24.46
CA ASN A 43 -2.74 7.07 -24.39
C ASN A 43 -1.61 7.05 -25.45
N LYS A 44 -0.77 8.08 -25.41
CA LYS A 44 0.34 8.29 -26.38
C LYS A 44 1.31 7.11 -26.48
N ASP A 45 1.46 6.33 -25.40
CA ASP A 45 2.41 5.21 -25.35
C ASP A 45 1.85 3.92 -25.99
N ARG A 46 0.55 3.83 -26.28
CA ARG A 46 -0.15 2.65 -26.88
C ARG A 46 0.15 1.29 -26.24
N ARG A 47 0.74 1.25 -25.03
CA ARG A 47 1.10 0.00 -24.36
C ARG A 47 -0.14 -0.66 -23.77
N ARG A 48 -0.45 -1.83 -24.33
CA ARG A 48 -1.55 -2.72 -23.94
C ARG A 48 -1.02 -3.74 -22.94
N ILE A 49 -1.62 -3.83 -21.75
CA ILE A 49 -1.25 -4.83 -20.74
C ILE A 49 -2.42 -5.74 -20.48
N GLU A 50 -2.24 -7.03 -20.71
CA GLU A 50 -3.28 -8.03 -20.54
C GLU A 50 -3.32 -8.54 -19.11
N ILE A 51 -4.52 -8.53 -18.53
CA ILE A 51 -4.84 -9.01 -17.19
C ILE A 51 -6.10 -9.88 -17.29
N PRO A 52 -6.15 -11.05 -16.63
CA PRO A 52 -7.35 -11.89 -16.67
C PRO A 52 -8.59 -11.13 -16.15
N ILE A 53 -9.73 -11.28 -16.82
CA ILE A 53 -10.98 -10.56 -16.49
C ILE A 53 -11.41 -10.81 -15.04
N VAL A 54 -11.17 -12.02 -14.53
CA VAL A 54 -11.49 -12.44 -13.16
C VAL A 54 -10.69 -11.71 -12.08
N PHE A 55 -9.59 -11.02 -12.45
CA PHE A 55 -8.87 -10.10 -11.58
C PHE A 55 -9.14 -8.64 -11.95
N GLY A 56 -9.15 -8.34 -13.26
CA GLY A 56 -9.28 -6.98 -13.77
C GLY A 56 -10.63 -6.34 -13.42
N VAL A 57 -11.73 -7.02 -13.75
CA VAL A 57 -13.09 -6.48 -13.57
C VAL A 57 -13.47 -6.34 -12.09
N PRO A 58 -13.27 -7.36 -11.23
CA PRO A 58 -13.57 -7.21 -9.81
C PRO A 58 -12.77 -6.09 -9.15
N MET A 59 -11.53 -5.86 -9.58
CA MET A 59 -10.70 -4.76 -9.05
C MET A 59 -11.22 -3.38 -9.47
N ILE A 60 -11.73 -3.23 -10.71
CA ILE A 60 -12.38 -1.98 -11.15
C ILE A 60 -13.60 -1.68 -10.28
N ILE A 61 -14.50 -2.66 -10.14
CA ILE A 61 -15.71 -2.54 -9.34
C ILE A 61 -15.36 -2.26 -7.87
N LEU A 62 -14.34 -2.93 -7.33
CA LEU A 62 -13.87 -2.70 -5.96
C LEU A 62 -13.45 -1.25 -5.74
N ARG A 63 -12.67 -0.66 -6.66
CA ARG A 63 -12.24 0.74 -6.54
C ARG A 63 -13.42 1.69 -6.58
N GLU A 64 -14.34 1.51 -7.53
CA GLU A 64 -15.52 2.37 -7.66
C GLU A 64 -16.37 2.33 -6.39
N LYS A 65 -16.66 1.13 -5.89
CA LYS A 65 -17.42 0.98 -4.65
C LYS A 65 -16.65 1.46 -3.42
N HIS A 66 -15.33 1.33 -3.39
CA HIS A 66 -14.50 1.85 -2.30
C HIS A 66 -14.57 3.39 -2.25
N GLU A 67 -14.53 4.08 -3.39
CA GLU A 67 -14.71 5.54 -3.42
C GLU A 67 -16.10 5.96 -2.90
N ILE A 68 -17.14 5.17 -3.21
CA ILE A 68 -18.49 5.38 -2.65
C ILE A 68 -18.48 5.20 -1.12
N GLU A 69 -17.90 4.12 -0.60
CA GLU A 69 -17.74 3.92 0.85
C GLU A 69 -16.99 5.08 1.52
N LEU A 70 -15.86 5.50 0.93
CA LEU A 70 -15.04 6.60 1.44
C LEU A 70 -15.83 7.91 1.48
N SER A 71 -16.68 8.17 0.48
CA SER A 71 -17.56 9.35 0.46
C SER A 71 -18.61 9.34 1.59
N MET A 72 -19.00 8.15 2.06
CA MET A 72 -19.92 7.97 3.19
C MET A 72 -19.19 7.89 4.54
N GLY A 73 -17.85 8.01 4.55
CA GLY A 73 -17.05 7.92 5.76
C GLY A 73 -16.92 6.49 6.31
N CYS A 74 -17.03 5.48 5.46
CA CYS A 74 -16.72 4.09 5.81
C CYS A 74 -15.68 3.52 4.85
N SER A 75 -15.15 2.33 5.16
CA SER A 75 -14.26 1.62 4.24
C SER A 75 -14.25 0.14 4.52
N PHE A 76 -14.23 -0.67 3.45
CA PHE A 76 -13.99 -2.10 3.55
C PHE A 76 -12.67 -2.47 4.23
N ILE A 77 -11.68 -1.57 4.23
CA ILE A 77 -10.41 -1.78 4.95
C ILE A 77 -10.69 -1.89 6.45
N GLU A 78 -11.72 -1.25 6.98
CA GLU A 78 -12.10 -1.34 8.41
C GLU A 78 -13.09 -2.47 8.69
N ALA A 79 -13.76 -2.98 7.66
CA ALA A 79 -14.81 -3.99 7.79
C ALA A 79 -14.29 -5.34 8.34
N GLU A 80 -15.23 -6.11 8.88
CA GLU A 80 -15.01 -7.49 9.31
C GLU A 80 -14.77 -8.42 8.13
N VAL A 81 -13.95 -9.43 8.36
CA VAL A 81 -13.62 -10.44 7.34
C VAL A 81 -14.87 -11.27 7.03
N PRO A 82 -15.29 -11.38 5.76
CA PRO A 82 -16.46 -12.14 5.38
C PRO A 82 -16.26 -13.65 5.62
N PRO A 83 -17.33 -14.41 5.87
CA PRO A 83 -17.25 -15.86 6.06
C PRO A 83 -16.59 -16.56 4.86
N ARG A 84 -15.59 -17.42 5.11
CA ARG A 84 -14.87 -18.15 4.05
C ARG A 84 -15.79 -18.92 3.09
N PRO A 85 -16.87 -19.61 3.53
CA PRO A 85 -17.76 -20.32 2.62
C PRO A 85 -18.43 -19.40 1.59
N LEU A 86 -18.83 -18.19 2.02
CA LEU A 86 -19.43 -17.18 1.14
C LEU A 86 -18.44 -16.76 0.04
N VAL A 87 -17.19 -16.49 0.42
CA VAL A 87 -16.14 -16.07 -0.51
C VAL A 87 -15.83 -17.19 -1.51
N LYS A 88 -15.68 -18.44 -1.04
CA LYS A 88 -15.42 -19.59 -1.91
C LYS A 88 -16.54 -19.80 -2.92
N ALA A 89 -17.80 -19.80 -2.47
CA ALA A 89 -18.96 -19.97 -3.36
C ALA A 89 -19.09 -18.83 -4.38
N LEU A 90 -18.66 -17.61 -4.04
CA LEU A 90 -18.59 -16.51 -5.02
C LEU A 90 -17.50 -16.76 -6.06
N VAL A 91 -16.31 -17.17 -5.63
CA VAL A 91 -15.20 -17.47 -6.55
C VAL A 91 -15.51 -18.65 -7.46
N ASP A 92 -16.13 -19.71 -6.94
CA ASP A 92 -16.57 -20.85 -7.76
C ASP A 92 -17.54 -20.41 -8.85
N ARG A 93 -18.51 -19.56 -8.52
CA ARG A 93 -19.44 -18.99 -9.50
C ARG A 93 -18.75 -18.08 -10.51
N LEU A 94 -17.79 -17.26 -10.09
CA LEU A 94 -17.01 -16.42 -11.01
C LEU A 94 -16.23 -17.26 -12.02
N LEU A 95 -15.62 -18.37 -11.59
CA LEU A 95 -14.81 -19.23 -12.46
C LEU A 95 -15.65 -20.08 -13.42
N VAL A 96 -16.87 -20.47 -13.03
CA VAL A 96 -17.74 -21.35 -13.83
C VAL A 96 -18.67 -20.55 -14.75
N ASN A 97 -19.24 -19.45 -14.25
CA ASN A 97 -20.38 -18.78 -14.91
C ASN A 97 -20.00 -17.48 -15.63
N CYS A 98 -18.78 -16.96 -15.44
CA CYS A 98 -18.38 -15.70 -16.06
C CYS A 98 -17.35 -15.93 -17.15
N SER A 99 -17.71 -15.58 -18.38
CA SER A 99 -16.85 -15.65 -19.57
C SER A 99 -16.48 -14.27 -20.12
N SER A 100 -17.25 -13.24 -19.75
CA SER A 100 -17.11 -11.85 -20.19
C SER A 100 -16.98 -10.87 -19.02
N ALA A 101 -16.59 -9.63 -19.32
CA ALA A 101 -16.53 -8.57 -18.33
C ALA A 101 -17.93 -8.18 -17.82
N GLU A 102 -18.93 -8.28 -18.69
CA GLU A 102 -20.34 -8.01 -18.41
C GLU A 102 -20.89 -9.00 -17.39
N ASP A 103 -20.59 -10.29 -17.53
CA ASP A 103 -21.03 -11.34 -16.58
C ASP A 103 -20.54 -11.04 -15.16
N ILE A 104 -19.26 -10.66 -15.04
CA ILE A 104 -18.63 -10.33 -13.76
C ILE A 104 -19.26 -9.06 -13.17
N ASN A 105 -19.48 -8.03 -14.00
CA ASN A 105 -20.13 -6.78 -13.57
C ASN A 105 -21.52 -7.05 -13.00
N ILE A 106 -22.35 -7.83 -13.71
CA ILE A 106 -23.70 -8.19 -13.26
C ILE A 106 -23.62 -8.93 -11.92
N MET A 107 -22.74 -9.94 -11.84
CA MET A 107 -22.60 -10.77 -10.63
C MET A 107 -22.14 -9.96 -9.41
N LEU A 108 -21.19 -9.05 -9.59
CA LEU A 108 -20.58 -8.30 -8.49
C LEU A 108 -21.28 -6.97 -8.17
N SER A 109 -22.24 -6.53 -9.00
CA SER A 109 -22.97 -5.26 -8.85
C SER A 109 -23.58 -5.07 -7.45
N ARG A 110 -24.12 -6.13 -6.84
CA ARG A 110 -24.77 -6.11 -5.51
C ARG A 110 -23.87 -6.61 -4.38
N ILE A 111 -22.64 -7.00 -4.69
CA ILE A 111 -21.71 -7.57 -3.70
C ILE A 111 -21.00 -6.43 -2.96
N LYS A 112 -20.84 -6.59 -1.64
CA LYS A 112 -20.14 -5.63 -0.78
C LYS A 112 -18.64 -5.58 -1.14
N PRO A 113 -17.99 -4.40 -1.08
CA PRO A 113 -16.56 -4.24 -1.40
C PRO A 113 -15.63 -5.19 -0.65
N VAL A 114 -15.85 -5.40 0.65
CA VAL A 114 -15.06 -6.34 1.45
C VAL A 114 -15.12 -7.77 0.90
N VAL A 115 -16.28 -8.22 0.42
CA VAL A 115 -16.45 -9.56 -0.17
C VAL A 115 -15.74 -9.66 -1.50
N ILE A 116 -15.80 -8.61 -2.33
CA ILE A 116 -15.08 -8.53 -3.61
C ILE A 116 -13.56 -8.61 -3.38
N PHE A 117 -13.04 -7.83 -2.42
CA PHE A 117 -11.63 -7.86 -2.07
C PHE A 117 -11.18 -9.26 -1.62
N HIS A 118 -11.93 -9.90 -0.72
CA HIS A 118 -11.61 -11.26 -0.28
C HIS A 118 -11.79 -12.32 -1.39
N ALA A 119 -12.68 -12.11 -2.35
CA ALA A 119 -12.80 -12.96 -3.53
C ALA A 119 -11.58 -12.85 -4.45
N ILE A 120 -11.03 -11.64 -4.65
CA ILE A 120 -9.76 -11.44 -5.37
C ILE A 120 -8.62 -12.19 -4.66
N LEU A 121 -8.53 -12.07 -3.33
CA LEU A 121 -7.52 -12.80 -2.56
C LEU A 121 -7.70 -14.32 -2.67
N GLU A 122 -8.94 -14.81 -2.66
CA GLU A 122 -9.22 -16.23 -2.81
C GLU A 122 -8.90 -16.75 -4.22
N LEU A 123 -9.14 -15.96 -5.26
CA LEU A 123 -8.68 -16.26 -6.62
C LEU A 123 -7.16 -16.38 -6.69
N LEU A 124 -6.43 -15.46 -6.04
CA LEU A 124 -4.97 -15.51 -5.96
C LEU A 124 -4.48 -16.77 -5.24
N ARG A 125 -5.12 -17.18 -4.14
CA ARG A 125 -4.77 -18.41 -3.40
C ARG A 125 -4.95 -19.69 -4.21
N ARG A 126 -5.83 -19.68 -5.21
CA ARG A 126 -6.10 -20.84 -6.08
C ARG A 126 -5.12 -20.98 -7.23
N LEU A 127 -4.27 -19.97 -7.45
CA LEU A 127 -3.18 -20.09 -8.42
C LEU A 127 -2.16 -21.13 -7.92
N PRO A 128 -1.55 -21.90 -8.84
CA PRO A 128 -0.70 -23.03 -8.47
C PRO A 128 0.59 -22.61 -7.74
N GLU A 129 1.07 -21.39 -7.96
CA GLU A 129 2.27 -20.84 -7.34
C GLU A 129 2.03 -19.40 -6.89
N PRO A 130 2.73 -18.92 -5.84
CA PRO A 130 2.73 -17.51 -5.46
C PRO A 130 3.14 -16.63 -6.64
N LEU A 131 2.45 -15.51 -6.83
CA LEU A 131 2.69 -14.64 -7.98
C LEU A 131 4.09 -14.00 -7.95
N LEU A 132 4.59 -13.64 -6.76
CA LEU A 132 5.92 -13.06 -6.58
C LEU A 132 6.75 -13.92 -5.61
N LEU A 133 7.68 -14.71 -6.13
CA LEU A 133 8.61 -15.47 -5.30
C LEU A 133 9.84 -14.61 -4.94
N LEU A 134 10.13 -14.47 -3.65
CA LEU A 134 11.34 -13.80 -3.20
C LEU A 134 12.56 -14.68 -3.41
N SER A 135 13.66 -14.08 -3.85
CA SER A 135 14.96 -14.75 -3.82
C SER A 135 15.47 -14.89 -2.37
N PRO A 136 16.40 -15.82 -2.07
CA PRO A 136 17.03 -15.91 -0.74
C PRO A 136 17.62 -14.58 -0.28
N LYS A 137 18.22 -13.83 -1.22
CA LYS A 137 18.76 -12.50 -0.96
C LYS A 137 17.65 -11.48 -0.66
N GLY A 138 16.54 -11.52 -1.40
CA GLY A 138 15.36 -10.69 -1.17
C GLY A 138 14.74 -10.94 0.20
N ALA A 139 14.50 -12.21 0.53
CA ALA A 139 13.96 -12.61 1.83
C ALA A 139 14.88 -12.19 2.99
N GLN A 140 16.20 -12.34 2.84
CA GLN A 140 17.16 -11.87 3.85
C GLN A 140 17.12 -10.34 4.01
N ILE A 141 17.01 -9.57 2.93
CA ILE A 141 16.89 -8.11 3.01
C ILE A 141 15.59 -7.71 3.71
N VAL A 142 14.47 -8.33 3.34
CA VAL A 142 13.14 -8.06 3.91
C VAL A 142 13.09 -8.42 5.39
N SER A 143 13.63 -9.57 5.78
CA SER A 143 13.62 -10.02 7.19
C SER A 143 14.31 -9.03 8.13
N LYS A 144 15.32 -8.29 7.64
CA LYS A 144 16.10 -7.32 8.40
C LYS A 144 15.56 -5.89 8.29
N LEU A 145 14.58 -5.64 7.43
CA LEU A 145 14.09 -4.30 7.15
C LEU A 145 12.69 -4.08 7.74
N THR A 146 12.63 -3.14 8.69
CA THR A 146 11.36 -2.64 9.24
C THR A 146 11.26 -1.15 8.92
N LEU A 147 10.50 -0.78 7.90
CA LEU A 147 10.30 0.62 7.52
C LEU A 147 9.17 1.29 8.30
N LEU A 148 8.19 0.50 8.76
CA LEU A 148 7.13 0.99 9.64
C LEU A 148 7.58 0.83 11.08
N GLU A 149 7.87 1.93 11.74
CA GLU A 149 8.02 1.89 13.19
C GLU A 149 6.61 1.89 13.82
N PRO A 150 6.35 1.01 14.81
CA PRO A 150 5.06 0.99 15.48
C PRO A 150 4.83 2.33 16.17
N SER A 151 3.67 2.95 15.98
CA SER A 151 3.31 4.13 16.76
C SER A 151 3.20 3.74 18.23
N HIS A 152 3.79 4.54 19.11
CA HIS A 152 3.80 4.28 20.54
C HIS A 152 2.35 4.24 21.07
N PRO A 153 2.00 3.33 22.01
CA PRO A 153 0.63 3.23 22.54
C PRO A 153 0.14 4.51 23.22
N TYR A 154 1.06 5.31 23.75
CA TYR A 154 0.78 6.64 24.32
C TYR A 154 1.17 7.79 23.38
N GLY A 155 1.48 7.51 22.10
CA GLY A 155 1.94 8.51 21.13
C GLY A 155 0.99 9.70 21.02
N PHE A 156 -0.33 9.43 21.00
CA PHE A 156 -1.33 10.49 20.98
C PHE A 156 -1.29 11.39 22.22
N MET A 157 -1.11 10.83 23.43
CA MET A 157 -1.03 11.63 24.67
C MET A 157 0.26 12.44 24.73
N ILE A 158 1.38 11.82 24.35
CA ILE A 158 2.70 12.48 24.30
C ILE A 158 2.67 13.62 23.27
N GLU A 159 2.04 13.40 22.12
CA GLU A 159 1.92 14.40 21.05
C GLU A 159 0.91 15.51 21.41
N GLU A 160 -0.16 15.20 22.16
CA GLU A 160 -1.08 16.19 22.74
C GLU A 160 -0.40 17.05 23.81
N GLU A 161 0.41 16.46 24.70
CA GLU A 161 1.23 17.19 25.67
C GLU A 161 2.27 18.08 24.96
N LEU A 162 2.97 17.55 23.95
CA LEU A 162 3.87 18.33 23.10
C LEU A 162 3.14 19.46 22.37
N TYR A 163 1.92 19.21 21.90
CA TYR A 163 1.08 20.21 21.24
C TYR A 163 0.67 21.34 22.21
N ALA A 164 0.21 20.99 23.41
CA ALA A 164 -0.12 21.95 24.46
C ALA A 164 1.11 22.77 24.88
N GLU A 165 2.29 22.15 24.93
CA GLU A 165 3.54 22.82 25.25
C GLU A 165 4.02 23.77 24.13
N ILE A 166 3.92 23.35 22.87
CA ILE A 166 4.25 24.19 21.71
C ILE A 166 3.28 25.38 21.62
N LEU A 167 1.99 25.17 21.89
CA LEU A 167 1.01 26.26 21.92
C LEU A 167 1.30 27.24 23.06
N ARG A 168 1.63 26.75 24.26
CA ARG A 168 2.05 27.59 25.40
C ARG A 168 3.29 28.41 25.07
N HIS A 169 4.35 27.78 24.56
CA HIS A 169 5.57 28.47 24.16
C HIS A 169 5.35 29.55 23.08
N ASN A 170 4.42 29.33 22.15
CA ASN A 170 4.09 30.34 21.12
C ASN A 170 3.14 31.44 21.63
N ALA A 171 2.29 31.13 22.62
CA ALA A 171 1.46 32.12 23.30
C ALA A 171 2.30 33.04 24.19
N ASP A 172 3.31 32.51 24.89
CA ASP A 172 4.24 33.29 25.73
C ASP A 172 5.17 34.22 24.92
N GLN A 173 5.17 34.14 23.58
CA GLN A 173 5.88 35.09 22.71
C GLN A 173 4.99 36.22 22.15
N GLY A 174 3.68 36.15 22.39
CA GLY A 174 2.74 37.22 22.08
C GLY A 174 2.26 37.89 23.37
N GLU A 175 2.66 39.15 23.56
CA GLU A 175 2.23 40.05 24.66
C GLU A 175 3.03 39.95 25.97
N ASP A 176 4.15 40.68 26.03
CA ASP A 176 4.28 41.79 27.00
C ASP A 176 5.62 42.55 26.81
N ASN A 177 5.58 43.70 26.13
CA ASN A 177 6.70 44.64 26.06
C ASN A 177 6.66 45.71 27.15
N THR A 178 5.80 45.56 28.17
CA THR A 178 5.67 46.55 29.25
C THR A 178 5.40 45.91 30.61
N SER A 179 6.35 45.15 31.16
CA SER A 179 6.38 44.98 32.62
C SER A 179 7.82 44.89 33.15
N ARG A 180 8.14 45.83 34.04
CA ARG A 180 9.45 46.05 34.66
C ARG A 180 9.65 45.20 35.92
N PHE A 181 9.08 44.00 35.96
CA PHE A 181 9.15 43.13 37.13
C PHE A 181 10.01 41.89 36.86
N LYS A 182 11.13 41.85 37.60
CA LYS A 182 12.00 40.70 37.89
C LYS A 182 11.96 39.55 36.86
N ARG A 183 12.90 39.61 35.92
CA ARG A 183 13.49 38.41 35.30
C ARG A 183 14.05 37.51 36.42
N THR A 184 13.21 36.67 36.99
CA THR A 184 13.70 35.41 37.54
C THR A 184 14.20 34.66 36.31
N LYS A 185 15.52 34.48 36.21
CA LYS A 185 16.11 33.49 35.32
C LYS A 185 15.55 32.13 35.75
N GLN A 186 14.34 31.79 35.31
CA GLN A 186 14.01 30.39 35.10
C GLN A 186 15.05 29.93 34.08
N LYS A 187 16.07 29.23 34.58
CA LYS A 187 16.79 28.25 33.76
C LYS A 187 15.70 27.57 32.96
N SER A 188 15.81 27.69 31.64
CA SER A 188 15.09 26.91 30.66
C SER A 188 14.86 25.51 31.23
N ASN A 189 13.66 25.28 31.78
CA ASN A 189 13.17 23.94 32.00
C ASN A 189 12.89 23.46 30.59
N ASP A 190 13.94 22.99 29.92
CA ASP A 190 13.87 21.91 28.96
C ASP A 190 13.20 20.75 29.70
N THR A 191 11.89 20.79 29.90
CA THR A 191 11.08 19.62 30.28
C THR A 191 10.79 18.78 29.05
N ILE A 192 10.76 19.43 27.88
CA ILE A 192 10.57 18.79 26.58
C ILE A 192 11.77 17.91 26.21
N GLN A 193 13.00 18.41 26.31
CA GLN A 193 14.19 17.67 25.87
C GLN A 193 14.42 16.36 26.67
N PRO A 194 14.23 16.32 28.00
CA PRO A 194 14.30 15.09 28.80
C PRO A 194 13.11 14.17 28.58
N LEU A 195 11.90 14.68 28.35
CA LEU A 195 10.73 13.85 27.97
C LEU A 195 10.96 13.20 26.61
N ILE A 196 11.44 13.96 25.63
CA ILE A 196 11.84 13.46 24.31
C ILE A 196 12.96 12.45 24.47
N GLN A 197 14.04 12.72 25.21
CA GLN A 197 15.14 11.77 25.39
C GLN A 197 14.75 10.52 26.21
N LYS A 198 13.82 10.64 27.15
CA LYS A 198 13.35 9.54 28.01
C LYS A 198 12.42 8.58 27.28
N TYR A 199 11.56 9.08 26.40
CA TYR A 199 10.59 8.28 25.64
C TYR A 199 11.00 8.00 24.20
N TYR A 200 11.87 8.83 23.64
CA TYR A 200 12.47 8.65 22.34
C TYR A 200 13.98 8.50 22.54
N ASN A 201 14.47 7.27 22.44
CA ASN A 201 15.85 7.04 22.01
C ASN A 201 15.95 7.49 20.54
N CYS A 202 15.95 8.81 20.31
CA CYS A 202 16.10 9.44 19.01
C CYS A 202 17.57 9.36 18.57
N THR A 203 18.09 8.16 18.35
CA THR A 203 19.05 8.01 17.26
C THR A 203 18.24 8.05 15.98
N GLU A 204 17.94 9.26 15.46
CA GLU A 204 17.36 9.37 14.12
C GLU A 204 18.24 8.55 13.18
N PRO A 205 17.70 7.47 12.56
CA PRO A 205 18.49 6.72 11.60
C PRO A 205 18.87 7.70 10.50
N ASN A 206 20.18 7.93 10.32
CA ASN A 206 20.72 8.84 9.32
C ASN A 206 19.92 8.69 8.02
N LYS A 207 19.29 9.78 7.55
CA LYS A 207 18.44 9.81 6.34
C LYS A 207 19.09 9.07 5.17
N GLN A 208 20.42 9.18 5.03
CA GLN A 208 21.19 8.45 4.01
C GLN A 208 21.20 6.93 4.22
N LYS A 209 21.31 6.45 5.46
CA LYS A 209 21.23 5.02 5.81
C LYS A 209 19.85 4.47 5.47
N THR A 210 18.77 5.19 5.82
CA THR A 210 17.40 4.82 5.48
C THR A 210 17.18 4.77 3.97
N THR A 211 17.62 5.78 3.22
CA THR A 211 17.53 5.78 1.75
C THR A 211 18.36 4.65 1.12
N LYS A 212 19.55 4.36 1.64
CA LYS A 212 20.36 3.22 1.17
C LYS A 212 19.64 1.88 1.39
N MET A 213 19.01 1.69 2.55
CA MET A 213 18.23 0.49 2.85
C MET A 213 17.00 0.36 1.94
N LEU A 214 16.26 1.45 1.73
CA LEU A 214 15.13 1.52 0.80
C LEU A 214 15.55 1.13 -0.62
N ASN A 215 16.65 1.71 -1.11
CA ASN A 215 17.15 1.40 -2.45
C ASN A 215 17.65 -0.04 -2.58
N LYS A 216 18.24 -0.62 -1.51
CA LYS A 216 18.62 -2.03 -1.48
C LYS A 216 17.39 -2.94 -1.58
N PHE A 217 16.34 -2.62 -0.83
CA PHE A 217 15.06 -3.32 -0.89
C PHE A 217 14.40 -3.21 -2.27
N ASN A 218 14.26 -1.99 -2.80
CA ASN A 218 13.65 -1.74 -4.11
C ASN A 218 14.37 -2.50 -5.23
N LYS A 219 15.71 -2.47 -5.25
CA LYS A 219 16.49 -3.23 -6.22
C LYS A 219 16.26 -4.73 -6.10
N SER A 220 16.11 -5.24 -4.88
CA SER A 220 15.86 -6.66 -4.66
C SER A 220 14.47 -7.08 -5.13
N ILE A 221 13.43 -6.33 -4.76
CA ILE A 221 12.05 -6.62 -5.20
C ILE A 221 11.92 -6.48 -6.71
N TYR A 222 12.54 -5.45 -7.30
CA TYR A 222 12.55 -5.28 -8.74
C TYR A 222 13.27 -6.43 -9.44
N HIS A 223 14.41 -6.89 -8.91
CA HIS A 223 15.09 -8.06 -9.43
C HIS A 223 14.20 -9.31 -9.37
N ASP A 224 13.61 -9.61 -8.21
CA ASP A 224 12.72 -10.76 -8.01
C ASP A 224 11.51 -10.71 -8.96
N LEU A 225 10.93 -9.54 -9.20
CA LEU A 225 9.87 -9.33 -10.19
C LEU A 225 10.32 -9.66 -11.63
N HIS A 226 11.58 -9.40 -11.98
CA HIS A 226 12.13 -9.66 -13.33
C HIS A 226 12.66 -11.09 -13.51
N LEU A 227 12.81 -11.86 -12.42
CA LEU A 227 13.06 -13.30 -12.49
C LEU A 227 11.82 -14.09 -12.93
N ILE A 228 10.62 -13.51 -12.82
CA ILE A 228 9.38 -14.11 -13.34
C ILE A 228 9.45 -14.11 -14.86
N SER A 229 9.60 -15.30 -15.46
CA SER A 229 9.68 -15.51 -16.90
C SER A 229 8.34 -15.26 -17.59
N ASP A 230 7.23 -15.72 -17.00
CA ASP A 230 5.89 -15.48 -17.53
C ASP A 230 5.51 -13.99 -17.44
N THR A 231 5.21 -13.42 -18.59
CA THR A 231 4.82 -12.01 -18.71
C THR A 231 3.43 -11.76 -18.11
N HIS A 232 2.50 -12.71 -18.20
CA HIS A 232 1.15 -12.54 -17.67
C HIS A 232 1.15 -12.56 -16.14
N GLN A 233 1.84 -13.53 -15.52
CA GLN A 233 2.09 -13.54 -14.08
C GLN A 233 2.72 -12.23 -13.60
N ARG A 234 3.78 -11.77 -14.26
CA ARG A 234 4.50 -10.55 -13.89
C ARG A 234 3.60 -9.30 -14.02
N ASN A 235 2.75 -9.24 -15.04
CA ASN A 235 1.78 -8.15 -15.20
C ASN A 235 0.69 -8.20 -14.14
N LEU A 236 0.22 -9.40 -13.76
CA LEU A 236 -0.74 -9.58 -12.68
C LEU A 236 -0.16 -9.15 -11.32
N VAL A 237 1.11 -9.48 -11.02
CA VAL A 237 1.81 -8.97 -9.82
C VAL A 237 1.76 -7.44 -9.78
N ARG A 238 2.18 -6.79 -10.88
CA ARG A 238 2.17 -5.32 -10.98
C ARG A 238 0.77 -4.78 -10.78
N PHE A 239 -0.23 -5.38 -11.43
CA PHE A 239 -1.62 -4.97 -11.35
C PHE A 239 -2.15 -5.04 -9.91
N ILE A 240 -1.99 -6.17 -9.23
CA ILE A 240 -2.46 -6.33 -7.85
C ILE A 240 -1.76 -5.34 -6.92
N ILE A 241 -0.44 -5.22 -6.98
CA ILE A 241 0.31 -4.32 -6.09
C ILE A 241 -0.08 -2.86 -6.33
N ARG A 242 -0.18 -2.43 -7.59
CA ARG A 242 -0.59 -1.06 -7.92
C ARG A 242 -1.98 -0.74 -7.40
N ASN A 243 -2.91 -1.68 -7.51
CA ASN A 243 -4.27 -1.48 -7.03
C ASN A 243 -4.37 -1.49 -5.50
N VAL A 244 -3.60 -2.36 -4.82
CA VAL A 244 -3.51 -2.34 -3.37
C VAL A 244 -2.90 -1.03 -2.87
N ILE A 245 -1.83 -0.54 -3.49
CA ILE A 245 -1.25 0.79 -3.17
C ILE A 245 -2.30 1.89 -3.38
N TYR A 246 -3.06 1.83 -4.48
CA TYR A 246 -4.11 2.80 -4.78
C TYR A 246 -5.19 2.82 -3.69
N LEU A 247 -5.82 1.68 -3.40
CA LEU A 247 -6.88 1.55 -2.40
C LEU A 247 -6.41 2.04 -1.02
N THR A 248 -5.23 1.60 -0.60
CA THR A 248 -4.66 1.96 0.71
C THR A 248 -4.38 3.46 0.81
N ARG A 249 -3.85 4.07 -0.25
CA ARG A 249 -3.60 5.53 -0.27
C ARG A 249 -4.88 6.34 -0.30
N ARG A 250 -5.89 5.91 -1.06
CA ARG A 250 -7.20 6.58 -1.09
C ARG A 250 -7.83 6.59 0.29
N TYR A 251 -7.81 5.46 0.98
CA TYR A 251 -8.21 5.37 2.39
C TYR A 251 -7.39 6.34 3.26
N ASN A 252 -6.07 6.29 3.20
CA ASN A 252 -5.21 7.16 4.02
C ASN A 252 -5.48 8.64 3.80
N ILE A 253 -5.69 9.08 2.55
CA ILE A 253 -5.95 10.48 2.21
C ILE A 253 -7.31 10.93 2.75
N VAL A 254 -8.38 10.16 2.47
CA VAL A 254 -9.75 10.54 2.84
C VAL A 254 -9.91 10.50 4.36
N TYR A 255 -9.44 9.45 5.01
CA TYR A 255 -9.58 9.28 6.45
C TYR A 255 -8.75 10.30 7.23
N PHE A 256 -7.53 10.59 6.77
CA PHE A 256 -6.69 11.64 7.35
C PHE A 256 -7.36 13.01 7.27
N ARG A 257 -7.91 13.36 6.10
CA ARG A 257 -8.63 14.61 5.91
C ARG A 257 -9.84 14.70 6.84
N ARG A 258 -10.64 13.63 6.92
CA ARG A 258 -11.84 13.59 7.76
C ARG A 258 -11.51 13.76 9.24
N LEU A 259 -10.57 12.97 9.77
CA LEU A 259 -10.20 13.06 11.19
C LEU A 259 -9.60 14.43 11.53
N ARG A 260 -8.79 15.00 10.63
CA ARG A 260 -8.29 16.37 10.76
C ARG A 260 -9.42 17.39 10.88
N GLU A 261 -10.45 17.27 10.03
CA GLU A 261 -11.63 18.15 10.03
C GLU A 261 -12.46 17.96 11.31
N GLN A 262 -12.70 16.72 11.74
CA GLN A 262 -13.44 16.40 12.96
C GLN A 262 -12.76 16.90 14.24
N ARG A 263 -11.43 16.86 14.29
CA ARG A 263 -10.64 17.37 15.43
C ARG A 263 -10.30 18.86 15.33
N ASN A 264 -10.72 19.53 14.25
CA ASN A 264 -10.38 20.92 13.95
C ASN A 264 -8.86 21.21 13.99
N GLU A 265 -8.04 20.24 13.58
CA GLU A 265 -6.58 20.35 13.61
C GLU A 265 -6.02 21.03 12.35
N ARG A 266 -4.91 21.77 12.49
CA ARG A 266 -4.15 22.28 11.35
C ARG A 266 -3.36 21.14 10.69
N TRP A 267 -3.11 21.24 9.38
CA TRP A 267 -2.40 20.22 8.62
C TRP A 267 -1.04 19.78 9.18
N PRO A 268 -0.15 20.68 9.68
CA PRO A 268 1.12 20.26 10.25
C PRO A 268 0.97 19.43 11.52
N VAL A 269 -0.03 19.76 12.35
CA VAL A 269 -0.34 19.08 13.62
C VAL A 269 -0.85 17.68 13.33
N ALA A 270 -1.90 17.58 12.51
CA ALA A 270 -2.50 16.30 12.12
C ALA A 270 -1.48 15.33 11.50
N ARG A 271 -0.48 15.83 10.77
CA ARG A 271 0.59 14.99 10.21
C ARG A 271 1.44 14.28 11.25
N ILE A 272 1.47 14.79 12.47
CA ILE A 272 2.15 14.20 13.63
C ILE A 272 1.14 13.34 14.38
N THR A 273 0.00 13.92 14.78
CA THR A 273 -0.99 13.31 15.71
C THR A 273 -1.90 12.24 15.11
N ILE A 274 -2.17 12.29 13.80
CA ILE A 274 -3.19 11.44 13.17
C ILE A 274 -2.54 10.53 12.12
N ARG A 275 -1.69 11.10 11.26
CA ARG A 275 -1.16 10.40 10.08
C ARG A 275 -0.41 9.11 10.41
N PRO A 276 0.52 9.05 11.40
CA PRO A 276 1.25 7.82 11.70
C PRO A 276 0.32 6.65 12.05
N HIS A 277 -0.72 6.90 12.84
CA HIS A 277 -1.69 5.89 13.24
C HIS A 277 -2.52 5.35 12.08
N ILE A 278 -3.01 6.24 11.20
CA ILE A 278 -3.75 5.83 9.99
C ILE A 278 -2.86 4.97 9.08
N LEU A 279 -1.62 5.43 8.84
CA LEU A 279 -0.66 4.69 8.01
C LEU A 279 -0.33 3.33 8.63
N GLN A 280 -0.09 3.28 9.94
CA GLN A 280 0.22 2.03 10.63
C GLN A 280 -0.92 1.04 10.52
N TYR A 281 -2.15 1.47 10.81
CA TYR A 281 -3.34 0.63 10.73
C TYR A 281 -3.54 0.07 9.32
N SER A 282 -3.62 0.95 8.32
CA SER A 282 -3.95 0.54 6.95
C SER A 282 -2.85 -0.30 6.31
N TYR A 283 -1.58 0.05 6.52
CA TYR A 283 -0.46 -0.70 5.97
C TYR A 283 -0.33 -2.07 6.60
N THR A 284 -0.48 -2.17 7.92
CA THR A 284 -0.44 -3.46 8.63
C THR A 284 -1.59 -4.35 8.17
N LYS A 285 -2.83 -3.84 8.17
CA LYS A 285 -4.00 -4.62 7.78
C LYS A 285 -3.93 -5.11 6.33
N MET A 286 -3.49 -4.25 5.40
CA MET A 286 -3.33 -4.66 4.00
C MET A 286 -2.15 -5.62 3.81
N ALA A 287 -1.04 -5.43 4.53
CA ALA A 287 0.10 -6.33 4.48
C ALA A 287 -0.23 -7.74 5.00
N ASP A 288 -0.99 -7.83 6.09
CA ASP A 288 -1.43 -9.10 6.69
C ASP A 288 -2.35 -9.88 5.75
N LEU A 289 -3.22 -9.19 5.01
CA LEU A 289 -4.18 -9.82 4.09
C LEU A 289 -3.56 -10.20 2.74
N VAL A 290 -2.73 -9.33 2.17
CA VAL A 290 -2.22 -9.48 0.79
C VAL A 290 -0.87 -10.20 0.75
N GLY A 291 0.03 -9.90 1.70
CA GLY A 291 1.40 -10.41 1.70
C GLY A 291 1.47 -11.94 1.56
N PRO A 292 0.86 -12.71 2.48
CA PRO A 292 0.89 -14.18 2.45
C PRO A 292 0.23 -14.82 1.23
N VAL A 293 -0.60 -14.08 0.50
CA VAL A 293 -1.32 -14.58 -0.67
C VAL A 293 -0.56 -14.29 -1.96
N LEU A 294 0.14 -13.16 -2.02
CA LEU A 294 0.78 -12.67 -3.23
C LEU A 294 2.26 -13.05 -3.30
N ILE A 295 2.94 -13.06 -2.14
CA ILE A 295 4.38 -13.17 -2.03
C ILE A 295 4.72 -14.55 -1.47
N GLY A 296 5.63 -15.27 -2.13
CA GLY A 296 6.17 -16.52 -1.65
C GLY A 296 7.56 -16.34 -1.06
N GLN A 297 7.86 -17.06 0.01
CA GLN A 297 9.23 -17.19 0.52
C GLN A 297 10.04 -18.22 -0.29
N PRO A 298 11.37 -18.07 -0.37
CA PRO A 298 12.23 -19.07 -0.99
C PRO A 298 12.12 -20.41 -0.24
N LYS A 299 12.26 -21.53 -0.96
CA LYS A 299 12.32 -22.87 -0.36
C LYS A 299 13.67 -23.07 0.32
N THR A 300 13.81 -22.58 1.55
CA THR A 300 15.01 -22.75 2.41
C THR A 300 14.72 -23.71 3.55
N VAL A 301 15.78 -24.28 4.14
CA VAL A 301 15.69 -25.22 5.29
C VAL A 301 15.03 -24.53 6.49
N ASP A 302 15.43 -23.28 6.77
CA ASP A 302 14.79 -22.44 7.77
C ASP A 302 13.94 -21.35 7.09
N PRO A 303 12.61 -21.29 7.36
CA PRO A 303 11.75 -20.25 6.82
C PRO A 303 12.05 -18.89 7.44
N TYR A 304 11.85 -17.80 6.69
CA TYR A 304 11.97 -16.45 7.21
C TYR A 304 10.65 -16.02 7.86
N PRO A 305 10.59 -15.78 9.19
CA PRO A 305 9.35 -15.44 9.85
C PRO A 305 8.74 -14.13 9.32
N ASP A 306 7.44 -14.15 9.03
CA ASP A 306 6.63 -13.02 8.55
C ASP A 306 7.18 -12.30 7.30
N VAL A 307 8.01 -12.97 6.48
CA VAL A 307 8.72 -12.28 5.39
C VAL A 307 7.77 -11.77 4.32
N GLU A 308 6.68 -12.49 4.04
CA GLU A 308 5.66 -12.12 3.07
C GLU A 308 4.92 -10.85 3.52
N ARG A 309 4.53 -10.82 4.80
CA ARG A 309 3.90 -9.67 5.46
C ARG A 309 4.82 -8.47 5.47
N ARG A 310 6.09 -8.64 5.90
CA ARG A 310 7.10 -7.57 5.93
C ARG A 310 7.42 -7.03 4.53
N ALA A 311 7.49 -7.90 3.52
CA ALA A 311 7.70 -7.48 2.14
C ALA A 311 6.56 -6.58 1.69
N MET A 312 5.31 -7.01 1.88
CA MET A 312 4.14 -6.23 1.49
C MET A 312 4.06 -4.90 2.26
N LEU A 313 4.36 -4.91 3.55
CA LEU A 313 4.43 -3.70 4.37
C LEU A 313 5.46 -2.70 3.82
N ASN A 314 6.67 -3.18 3.52
CA ASN A 314 7.73 -2.35 2.97
C ASN A 314 7.39 -1.83 1.56
N ILE A 315 6.68 -2.60 0.74
CA ILE A 315 6.15 -2.18 -0.57
C ILE A 315 5.17 -1.00 -0.42
N LEU A 316 4.26 -1.06 0.56
CA LEU A 316 3.28 0.00 0.81
C LEU A 316 3.94 1.31 1.28
N ILE A 317 5.05 1.20 2.01
CA ILE A 317 5.74 2.34 2.63
C ILE A 317 6.75 3.00 1.69
N CYS A 318 7.48 2.21 0.90
CA CYS A 318 8.64 2.71 0.16
C CYS A 318 8.29 3.77 -0.91
N GLY A 319 7.00 3.95 -1.24
CA GLY A 319 6.53 5.03 -2.10
C GLY A 319 6.90 4.85 -3.58
N MET A 320 7.21 3.62 -4.00
CA MET A 320 7.78 3.34 -5.32
C MET A 320 6.74 2.96 -6.37
N ASP A 321 5.81 3.86 -6.69
CA ASP A 321 4.78 3.59 -7.71
C ASP A 321 5.37 3.29 -9.08
N ARG A 322 6.47 3.98 -9.41
CA ARG A 322 7.13 3.85 -10.70
C ARG A 322 7.64 2.43 -10.92
N MET A 323 8.20 1.78 -9.90
CA MET A 323 8.75 0.41 -10.00
C MET A 323 7.73 -0.61 -10.53
N TRP A 324 6.44 -0.37 -10.29
CA TRP A 324 5.35 -1.25 -10.70
C TRP A 324 4.81 -0.95 -12.10
N LEU A 325 5.34 0.08 -12.79
CA LEU A 325 5.06 0.33 -14.19
C LEU A 325 5.83 -0.66 -15.09
N PRO A 326 5.29 -1.02 -16.26
CA PRO A 326 6.06 -1.79 -17.24
C PRO A 326 7.25 -1.00 -17.78
N SER A 327 8.29 -1.74 -18.16
CA SER A 327 9.49 -1.25 -18.86
C SER A 327 10.25 -0.12 -18.15
N GLN A 328 10.18 -0.05 -16.82
CA GLN A 328 11.06 0.84 -16.07
C GLN A 328 12.50 0.36 -16.12
N LYS A 329 13.44 1.28 -16.14
CA LYS A 329 14.87 1.00 -16.03
C LYS A 329 15.33 0.96 -14.57
N PRO A 330 16.41 0.24 -14.23
CA PRO A 330 16.90 0.13 -12.85
C PRO A 330 17.27 1.46 -12.16
N HIS A 331 17.58 2.52 -12.90
CA HIS A 331 17.84 3.85 -12.31
C HIS A 331 16.56 4.64 -12.03
N GLU A 332 15.43 4.29 -12.67
CA GLU A 332 14.13 4.97 -12.50
C GLU A 332 13.38 4.50 -11.25
N ILE A 333 13.84 3.40 -10.64
CA ILE A 333 13.26 2.75 -9.45
C ILE A 333 14.01 3.07 -8.15
N ILE A 334 14.99 3.97 -8.20
CA ILE A 334 15.79 4.37 -7.05
C ILE A 334 15.15 5.61 -6.42
N VAL A 335 15.00 5.61 -5.10
CA VAL A 335 14.63 6.79 -4.34
C VAL A 335 15.81 7.76 -4.38
N SER A 336 15.61 8.91 -5.03
CA SER A 336 16.59 10.00 -5.03
C SER A 336 16.79 10.53 -3.61
N THR A 337 18.04 10.81 -3.26
CA THR A 337 18.41 11.51 -2.02
C THR A 337 18.15 13.01 -2.09
N GLU A 338 17.83 13.53 -3.28
CA GLU A 338 17.55 14.94 -3.48
C GLU A 338 16.23 15.35 -2.81
N SER A 339 16.20 16.57 -2.28
CA SER A 339 15.02 17.18 -1.70
C SER A 339 13.87 17.15 -2.70
N SER A 340 12.80 16.40 -2.42
CA SER A 340 11.58 16.47 -3.22
C SER A 340 10.93 17.84 -2.96
N TYR A 341 11.08 18.76 -3.90
CA TYR A 341 10.36 20.04 -3.85
C TYR A 341 8.92 19.78 -4.25
N CYS A 342 7.97 20.23 -3.43
CA CYS A 342 6.58 20.21 -3.86
C CYS A 342 6.38 21.30 -4.94
N HIS A 343 5.30 21.18 -5.73
CA HIS A 343 4.88 22.29 -6.60
C HIS A 343 4.63 23.57 -5.76
N SER A 344 4.79 24.75 -6.37
CA SER A 344 4.74 26.05 -5.68
C SER A 344 3.51 26.22 -4.78
N ASN A 345 2.36 25.71 -5.21
CA ASN A 345 1.09 25.81 -4.47
C ASN A 345 0.77 24.59 -3.58
N CYS A 346 1.76 23.79 -3.22
CA CYS A 346 1.49 22.56 -2.49
C CYS A 346 1.15 22.85 -1.03
N VAL A 347 -0.01 22.35 -0.59
CA VAL A 347 -0.51 22.35 0.80
C VAL A 347 0.46 21.62 1.76
N CYS A 348 1.50 20.96 1.23
CA CYS A 348 2.58 20.38 1.99
C CYS A 348 3.45 21.43 2.73
N GLY A 349 3.49 22.69 2.27
CA GLY A 349 4.34 23.78 2.79
C GLY A 349 5.80 23.74 2.32
N ARG A 350 6.17 22.76 1.48
CA ARG A 350 7.51 22.59 0.86
C ARG A 350 7.52 22.98 -0.63
N GLY A 351 6.58 23.84 -1.04
CA GLY A 351 6.58 24.40 -2.37
C GLY A 351 7.75 25.36 -2.54
N LEU A 352 8.49 25.26 -3.64
CA LEU A 352 9.43 26.32 -4.01
C LEU A 352 8.62 27.57 -4.36
N ASN A 353 8.60 28.56 -3.46
CA ASN A 353 8.34 29.92 -3.87
C ASN A 353 9.50 30.33 -4.77
N VAL A 354 9.25 30.43 -6.08
CA VAL A 354 10.23 30.82 -7.10
C VAL A 354 10.88 32.19 -6.81
N ILE A 355 10.31 32.96 -5.88
CA ILE A 355 10.79 34.27 -5.43
C ILE A 355 12.09 34.18 -4.59
N SER A 356 12.31 33.11 -3.81
CA SER A 356 13.50 33.02 -2.95
C SER A 356 14.77 32.50 -3.66
N ALA A 357 14.68 32.06 -4.92
CA ALA A 357 15.85 31.61 -5.69
C ALA A 357 16.54 32.71 -6.52
N ARG A 358 15.96 33.93 -6.58
CA ARG A 358 16.55 35.08 -7.28
C ARG A 358 17.29 36.06 -6.36
N GLY A 359 17.30 35.85 -5.04
CA GLY A 359 17.93 36.76 -4.07
C GLY A 359 19.40 36.47 -3.73
N SER A 360 19.97 35.33 -4.13
CA SER A 360 21.32 34.91 -3.71
C SER A 360 22.40 35.06 -4.79
N LYS A 361 22.14 35.88 -5.81
CA LYS A 361 23.16 36.42 -6.72
C LYS A 361 22.80 37.87 -7.03
N ILE A 362 23.23 38.77 -6.16
CA ILE A 362 23.68 40.16 -6.37
C ILE A 362 23.85 40.76 -4.96
N ARG A 363 25.04 40.56 -4.40
CA ARG A 363 25.91 41.61 -3.85
C ARG A 363 27.25 40.99 -3.48
#